data_AF-A0AA39XYP6-F1
#
_entry.id   AF-A0AA39XYP6-F1
#
_cell.length_a   1.000
_cell.length_b   1.000
_cell.length_c   1.000
_cell.angle_alpha   90.00
_cell.angle_beta   90.00
_cell.angle_gamma   90.00
#
_symmetry.space_group_name_H-M   'P 1'
#
loop_
_entity.id
_entity.type
_entity.pdbx_description
1 polymer ?
#
loop_
_entity_poly.entity_id
_entity_poly.type
_entity_poly.pdbx_seq_one_letter_code
_entity_poly.pdbx_strand_id
1 'polypeptide(L)'
;MSDDEYDVEAMAKNQIWFKVENQTGFQLAAQSCFADWGDFAEPPSSVAPYSMGSGGRAISSRSPFTGTAGMVGYRISAGSETLYLRFLGSNPYMSAKDNYSTSAVLTEDKSIGQGDYNWLYYRQEKDDSKPFNGGTLRVTSQIGQADDATALFTVTFEE
;
A
#
# COMPACT_ATOMS: atom_id res chain seq x y z
N MET A 1 -33.12 -17.14 -28.00
CA MET A 1 -32.67 -17.10 -26.60
C MET A 1 -31.16 -17.03 -26.68
N SER A 2 -30.62 -15.82 -26.67
CA SER A 2 -29.18 -15.58 -26.59
C SER A 2 -28.82 -15.69 -25.12
N ASP A 3 -27.92 -16.60 -24.80
CA ASP A 3 -27.29 -16.69 -23.50
C ASP A 3 -26.47 -15.41 -23.30
N ASP A 4 -27.07 -14.43 -22.62
CA ASP A 4 -26.31 -13.38 -21.94
C ASP A 4 -25.58 -14.09 -20.79
N GLU A 5 -24.44 -14.68 -21.12
CA GLU A 5 -23.39 -14.99 -20.18
C GLU A 5 -22.94 -13.63 -19.63
N TYR A 6 -23.70 -13.13 -18.64
CA TYR A 6 -23.26 -12.03 -17.81
C TYR A 6 -21.89 -12.44 -17.32
N ASP A 7 -20.88 -11.75 -17.81
CA ASP A 7 -19.50 -11.96 -17.41
C ASP A 7 -19.43 -11.59 -15.92
N VAL A 8 -19.70 -12.57 -15.06
CA VAL A 8 -19.68 -12.43 -13.61
C VAL A 8 -18.25 -12.07 -13.16
N GLU A 9 -17.24 -12.29 -14.00
CA GLU A 9 -15.88 -11.82 -13.79
C GLU A 9 -15.69 -10.32 -14.10
N ALA A 10 -16.58 -9.71 -14.91
CA ALA A 10 -16.55 -8.31 -15.32
C ALA A 10 -17.42 -7.37 -14.46
N MET A 11 -18.10 -7.86 -13.42
CA MET A 11 -18.57 -6.96 -12.36
C MET A 11 -17.33 -6.28 -11.76
N ALA A 12 -17.28 -4.94 -11.78
CA ALA A 12 -16.14 -4.16 -11.32
C ALA A 12 -15.67 -4.66 -9.94
N LYS A 13 -14.59 -5.46 -9.94
CA LYS A 13 -14.06 -6.06 -8.73
C LYS A 13 -13.48 -4.93 -7.91
N ASN A 14 -14.01 -4.74 -6.70
CA ASN A 14 -13.39 -3.85 -5.74
C ASN A 14 -11.94 -4.32 -5.54
N GLN A 15 -10.97 -3.44 -5.79
CA GLN A 15 -9.55 -3.74 -5.77
C GLN A 15 -8.71 -2.50 -5.47
N ILE A 16 -7.46 -2.73 -5.08
CA ILE A 16 -6.47 -1.69 -4.89
C ILE A 16 -5.18 -2.10 -5.58
N TRP A 17 -4.73 -1.28 -6.53
CA TRP A 17 -3.38 -1.28 -7.03
C TRP A 17 -2.49 -0.42 -6.14
N PHE A 18 -1.56 -1.05 -5.43
CA PHE A 18 -0.53 -0.32 -4.70
C PHE A 18 0.58 0.04 -5.69
N LYS A 19 0.84 1.33 -5.86
CA LYS A 19 1.96 1.83 -6.65
C LYS A 19 2.92 2.58 -5.75
N VAL A 20 4.20 2.35 -5.96
CA VAL A 20 5.26 3.00 -5.19
C VAL A 20 6.17 3.73 -6.15
N GLU A 21 6.23 5.04 -5.99
CA GLU A 21 7.17 5.90 -6.69
C GLU A 21 8.35 6.18 -5.77
N ASN A 22 9.51 5.66 -6.13
CA ASN A 22 10.74 5.88 -5.40
C ASN A 22 11.52 7.02 -6.06
N GLN A 23 11.46 8.22 -5.48
CA GLN A 23 12.22 9.38 -5.93
C GLN A 23 13.54 9.54 -5.16
N THR A 24 13.98 8.48 -4.46
CA THR A 24 15.22 8.48 -3.68
C THR A 24 16.35 7.77 -4.41
N GLY A 25 17.58 7.99 -3.93
CA GLY A 25 18.77 7.23 -4.34
C GLY A 25 18.86 5.83 -3.72
N PHE A 26 17.90 5.42 -2.89
CA PHE A 26 17.94 4.17 -2.15
C PHE A 26 17.05 3.10 -2.80
N GLN A 27 17.45 1.83 -2.68
CA GLN A 27 16.60 0.71 -3.05
C GLN A 27 15.49 0.52 -2.00
N LEU A 28 14.22 0.43 -2.44
CA LEU A 28 13.15 -0.07 -1.59
C LEU A 28 13.10 -1.59 -1.73
N ALA A 29 13.56 -2.32 -0.72
CA ALA A 29 13.48 -3.77 -0.72
C ALA A 29 12.11 -4.21 -0.19
N ALA A 30 11.35 -4.95 -0.99
CA ALA A 30 10.04 -5.44 -0.59
C ALA A 30 10.13 -6.39 0.61
N GLN A 31 9.17 -6.26 1.52
CA GLN A 31 8.91 -7.22 2.59
C GLN A 31 7.63 -8.01 2.25
N SER A 32 6.80 -8.34 3.23
CA SER A 32 5.53 -9.03 3.01
C SER A 32 4.35 -8.07 2.78
N CYS A 33 3.19 -8.64 2.53
CA CYS A 33 1.89 -7.98 2.47
C CYS A 33 0.90 -8.68 3.41
N PHE A 34 -0.12 -7.95 3.84
CA PHE A 34 -1.24 -8.45 4.62
C PHE A 34 -2.54 -7.88 4.06
N ALA A 35 -3.50 -8.75 3.76
CA ALA A 35 -4.87 -8.35 3.46
C ALA A 35 -5.68 -8.40 4.77
N ASP A 36 -6.25 -7.26 5.14
CA ASP A 36 -7.29 -7.22 6.17
C ASP A 36 -8.58 -7.79 5.59
N TRP A 37 -9.01 -7.23 4.45
CA TRP A 37 -10.14 -7.71 3.65
C TRP A 37 -9.72 -7.98 2.21
N GLY A 38 -10.26 -9.04 1.62
CA GLY A 38 -9.86 -9.51 0.30
C GLY A 38 -8.59 -10.37 0.35
N ASP A 39 -7.88 -10.44 -0.77
CA ASP A 39 -6.64 -11.20 -0.95
C ASP A 39 -5.63 -10.39 -1.78
N PHE A 40 -4.33 -10.57 -1.54
CA PHE A 40 -3.31 -10.08 -2.47
C PHE A 40 -3.16 -11.04 -3.65
N ALA A 41 -3.60 -10.60 -4.83
CA ALA A 41 -3.40 -11.33 -6.09
C ALA A 41 -1.95 -11.21 -6.58
N GLU A 42 -1.28 -10.09 -6.25
CA GLU A 42 0.12 -9.83 -6.59
C GLU A 42 0.82 -9.25 -5.36
N PRO A 43 1.93 -9.84 -4.87
CA PRO A 43 2.69 -9.29 -3.74
C PRO A 43 3.50 -8.05 -4.14
N PRO A 44 4.01 -7.26 -3.18
CA PRO A 44 4.92 -6.14 -3.48
C PRO A 44 6.22 -6.62 -4.11
N SER A 45 6.76 -5.80 -5.00
CA SER A 45 8.07 -5.99 -5.62
C SER A 45 9.02 -4.89 -5.19
N SER A 46 10.32 -5.21 -5.11
CA SER A 46 11.36 -4.22 -4.79
C SER A 46 11.40 -3.12 -5.85
N VAL A 47 11.57 -1.86 -5.42
CA VAL A 47 11.52 -0.68 -6.30
C VAL A 47 12.89 -0.01 -6.35
N ALA A 48 13.47 0.04 -7.55
CA ALA A 48 14.79 0.62 -7.79
C ALA A 48 14.80 2.13 -7.49
N PRO A 49 15.97 2.73 -7.23
CA PRO A 49 16.12 4.19 -7.15
C PRO A 49 15.53 4.89 -8.37
N TYR A 50 14.90 6.05 -8.15
CA TYR A 50 14.33 6.91 -9.20
C TYR A 50 13.40 6.18 -10.18
N SER A 51 12.57 5.27 -9.67
CA SER A 51 11.67 4.44 -10.49
C SER A 51 10.30 4.26 -9.84
N MET A 52 9.34 3.82 -10.63
CA MET A 52 8.02 3.41 -10.16
C MET A 52 7.94 1.88 -10.19
N GLY A 53 7.41 1.28 -9.12
CA GLY A 53 7.24 -0.16 -8.99
C GLY A 53 5.87 -0.56 -8.46
N SER A 54 5.60 -1.86 -8.53
CA SER A 54 4.37 -2.44 -7.98
C SER A 54 4.52 -2.67 -6.48
N GLY A 55 3.64 -2.05 -5.71
CA GLY A 55 3.38 -2.34 -4.30
C GLY A 55 2.46 -3.54 -4.09
N GLY A 56 2.04 -4.21 -5.17
CA GLY A 56 1.10 -5.33 -5.13
C GLY A 56 -0.31 -4.94 -5.56
N ARG A 57 -1.17 -5.96 -5.67
CA ARG A 57 -2.58 -5.82 -6.01
C ARG A 57 -3.42 -6.59 -5.02
N ALA A 58 -4.24 -5.88 -4.27
CA ALA A 58 -5.27 -6.48 -3.43
C ALA A 58 -6.60 -6.50 -4.19
N ILE A 59 -7.34 -7.60 -4.08
CA ILE A 59 -8.63 -7.79 -4.73
C ILE A 59 -9.65 -8.31 -3.71
N SER A 60 -10.92 -7.98 -3.89
CA SER A 60 -12.02 -8.57 -3.13
C SER A 60 -12.05 -10.10 -3.32
N SER A 61 -12.22 -10.85 -2.23
CA SER A 61 -12.09 -12.30 -2.21
C SER A 61 -13.40 -12.98 -2.60
N ARG A 62 -13.54 -13.42 -3.87
CA ARG A 62 -14.63 -14.25 -4.45
C ARG A 62 -16.09 -13.82 -4.19
N SER A 63 -16.32 -12.77 -3.42
CA SER A 63 -17.60 -12.17 -3.11
C SER A 63 -17.64 -10.78 -3.76
N PRO A 64 -18.56 -10.53 -4.71
CA PRO A 64 -18.65 -9.24 -5.39
C PRO A 64 -19.15 -8.11 -4.47
N PHE A 65 -19.47 -8.41 -3.21
CA PHE A 65 -20.05 -7.48 -2.24
C PHE A 65 -19.12 -7.16 -1.06
N THR A 66 -17.81 -7.37 -1.22
CA THR A 66 -16.82 -7.09 -0.18
C THR A 66 -15.79 -6.07 -0.64
N GLY A 67 -15.39 -5.18 0.26
CA GLY A 67 -14.30 -4.23 0.01
C GLY A 67 -12.94 -4.91 0.03
N THR A 68 -11.91 -4.13 -0.26
CA THR A 68 -10.51 -4.56 -0.24
C THR A 68 -9.73 -3.67 0.70
N ALA A 69 -8.95 -4.26 1.58
CA ALA A 69 -8.10 -3.49 2.48
C ALA A 69 -6.83 -4.28 2.82
N GLY A 70 -5.70 -3.59 2.93
CA GLY A 70 -4.45 -4.24 3.24
C GLY A 70 -3.29 -3.29 3.42
N MET A 71 -2.15 -3.88 3.73
CA MET A 71 -0.89 -3.19 3.97
C MET A 71 0.26 -3.94 3.30
N VAL A 72 1.21 -3.20 2.75
CA VAL A 72 2.47 -3.70 2.21
C VAL A 72 3.65 -3.01 2.88
N GLY A 73 4.79 -3.71 2.95
CA GLY A 73 5.97 -3.18 3.60
C GLY A 73 7.22 -3.18 2.74
N TYR A 74 8.08 -2.23 3.05
CA TYR A 74 9.41 -2.09 2.45
C TYR A 74 10.43 -1.82 3.54
N ARG A 75 11.69 -2.09 3.23
CA ARG A 75 12.84 -1.61 3.99
C ARG A 75 13.82 -0.86 3.10
N ILE A 76 14.48 0.12 3.68
CA ILE A 76 15.61 0.84 3.10
C ILE A 76 16.81 0.62 4.02
N SER A 77 17.97 0.26 3.45
CA SER A 77 19.22 0.14 4.20
C SER A 77 20.28 1.03 3.58
N ALA A 78 20.90 1.90 4.39
CA ALA A 78 22.01 2.76 4.01
C ALA A 78 23.07 2.76 5.12
N GLY A 79 24.23 2.15 4.84
CA GLY A 79 25.27 1.95 5.85
C GLY A 79 24.75 1.13 7.04
N SER A 80 24.80 1.69 8.24
CA SER A 80 24.28 1.08 9.48
C SER A 80 22.82 1.42 9.78
N GLU A 81 22.20 2.34 9.04
CA GLU A 81 20.82 2.75 9.27
C GLU A 81 19.86 1.91 8.43
N THR A 82 18.74 1.53 9.03
CA THR A 82 17.63 0.88 8.32
C THR A 82 16.32 1.53 8.72
N LEU A 83 15.52 1.86 7.71
CA LEU A 83 14.15 2.32 7.89
C LEU A 83 13.19 1.31 7.30
N TYR A 84 12.00 1.24 7.89
CA TYR A 84 10.91 0.39 7.48
C TYR A 84 9.73 1.26 7.07
N LEU A 85 9.18 0.99 5.90
CA LEU A 85 8.03 1.69 5.36
C LEU A 85 6.81 0.77 5.41
N ARG A 86 5.68 1.29 5.86
CA ARG A 86 4.39 0.59 5.86
C ARG A 86 3.41 1.41 5.05
N PHE A 87 2.78 0.81 4.05
CA PHE A 87 1.84 1.45 3.16
C PHE A 87 0.50 0.74 3.26
N LEU A 88 -0.56 1.48 3.60
CA LEU A 88 -1.89 0.96 3.82
C LEU A 88 -2.86 1.54 2.80
N GLY A 89 -3.75 0.68 2.29
CA GLY A 89 -4.87 1.06 1.44
C GLY A 89 -6.16 0.39 1.90
N SER A 90 -7.27 1.09 1.77
CA SER A 90 -8.61 0.62 2.08
C SER A 90 -9.60 1.16 1.05
N ASN A 91 -10.34 0.27 0.42
CA ASN A 91 -11.36 0.52 -0.58
C ASN A 91 -12.63 -0.23 -0.14
N PRO A 92 -13.50 0.40 0.67
CA PRO A 92 -14.67 -0.26 1.21
C PRO A 92 -15.79 -0.37 0.15
N TYR A 93 -16.42 -1.55 0.05
CA TYR A 93 -17.53 -1.76 -0.88
C TYR A 93 -18.80 -1.03 -0.43
N MET A 94 -19.45 -0.29 -1.34
CA MET A 94 -20.72 0.42 -1.13
C MET A 94 -20.82 1.14 0.23
N SER A 95 -19.75 1.80 0.63
CA SER A 95 -19.63 2.45 1.93
C SER A 95 -19.82 3.95 1.81
N ALA A 96 -20.37 4.58 2.87
CA ALA A 96 -20.34 6.03 3.02
C ALA A 96 -18.93 6.57 3.35
N LYS A 97 -17.96 5.69 3.60
CA LYS A 97 -16.56 6.05 3.80
C LYS A 97 -15.82 6.04 2.46
N ASP A 98 -15.08 7.12 2.23
CA ASP A 98 -14.16 7.25 1.10
C ASP A 98 -13.03 6.22 1.17
N ASN A 99 -12.42 5.97 0.01
CA ASN A 99 -11.18 5.22 -0.07
C ASN A 99 -10.10 5.94 0.73
N TYR A 100 -9.30 5.16 1.47
CA TYR A 100 -8.31 5.66 2.39
C TYR A 100 -6.94 5.05 2.12
N SER A 101 -5.89 5.87 2.15
CA SER A 101 -4.52 5.41 2.18
C SER A 101 -3.69 6.21 3.17
N THR A 102 -2.71 5.54 3.76
CA THR A 102 -1.75 6.16 4.69
C THR A 102 -0.43 5.38 4.68
N SER A 103 0.62 5.99 5.20
CA SER A 103 1.96 5.43 5.24
C SER A 103 2.58 5.52 6.63
N ALA A 104 3.71 4.89 6.89
CA ALA A 104 4.53 5.12 8.06
C ALA A 104 6.00 4.91 7.72
N VAL A 105 6.88 5.72 8.29
CA VAL A 105 8.33 5.58 8.27
C VAL A 105 8.81 5.25 9.68
N LEU A 106 9.45 4.09 9.84
CA LEU A 106 9.75 3.48 11.14
C LEU A 106 11.23 3.17 11.26
N THR A 107 11.77 3.32 12.47
CA THR A 107 13.15 2.93 12.83
C THR A 107 13.24 1.49 13.33
N GLU A 108 12.11 0.81 13.49
CA GLU A 108 12.01 -0.57 13.97
C GLU A 108 11.13 -1.39 13.03
N ASP A 109 11.44 -2.69 12.89
CA ASP A 109 10.68 -3.61 12.04
C ASP A 109 9.37 -3.99 12.71
N LYS A 110 8.33 -3.16 12.57
CA LYS A 110 6.97 -3.54 12.92
C LYS A 110 6.48 -4.65 12.00
N SER A 111 5.71 -5.60 12.52
CA SER A 111 5.23 -6.71 11.70
C SER A 111 4.26 -6.24 10.60
N ILE A 112 3.96 -7.11 9.65
CA ILE A 112 2.98 -6.85 8.59
C ILE A 112 1.85 -7.85 8.79
N GLY A 113 0.91 -7.47 9.65
CA GLY A 113 -0.24 -8.30 10.04
C GLY A 113 -1.35 -7.45 10.66
N GLN A 114 -2.43 -8.12 11.10
CA GLN A 114 -3.65 -7.50 11.62
C GLN A 114 -3.40 -6.39 12.65
N GLY A 115 -2.53 -6.65 13.64
CA GLY A 115 -2.27 -5.69 14.72
C GLY A 115 -1.64 -4.39 14.22
N ASP A 116 -0.60 -4.50 13.38
CA ASP A 116 0.08 -3.34 12.81
C ASP A 116 -0.73 -2.64 11.71
N TYR A 117 -1.56 -3.39 10.96
CA TYR A 117 -2.57 -2.80 10.07
C TYR A 117 -3.54 -1.92 10.87
N ASN A 118 -4.13 -2.46 11.95
CA ASN A 118 -5.06 -1.71 12.79
C ASN A 118 -4.41 -0.49 13.43
N TRP A 119 -3.17 -0.64 13.93
CA TRP A 119 -2.40 0.49 14.45
C TRP A 119 -2.23 1.58 13.38
N LEU A 120 -1.82 1.23 12.16
CA LEU A 120 -1.62 2.18 11.08
C LEU A 120 -2.94 2.83 10.62
N TYR A 121 -4.03 2.07 10.59
CA TYR A 121 -5.34 2.56 10.19
C TYR A 121 -5.95 3.57 11.18
N TYR A 122 -5.79 3.32 12.49
CA TYR A 122 -6.46 4.10 13.54
C TYR A 122 -5.57 5.13 14.25
N ARG A 123 -4.26 5.15 13.98
CA ARG A 123 -3.37 6.13 14.63
C ARG A 123 -3.70 7.56 14.24
N GLN A 124 -3.42 8.48 15.16
CA GLN A 124 -3.54 9.93 14.93
C GLN A 124 -2.21 10.57 14.55
N GLU A 125 -1.09 9.92 14.91
CA GLU A 125 0.26 10.42 14.66
C GLU A 125 0.65 10.27 13.18
N LYS A 126 1.32 11.31 12.65
CA LYS A 126 1.88 11.30 11.30
C LYS A 126 3.40 11.07 11.38
N ASP A 127 3.79 9.80 11.31
CA ASP A 127 5.19 9.38 11.18
C ASP A 127 5.58 9.18 9.71
N ASP A 128 5.11 10.04 8.82
CA ASP A 128 5.38 9.95 7.38
C ASP A 128 6.78 10.50 7.00
N SER A 129 7.59 10.85 7.99
CA SER A 129 8.97 11.29 7.80
C SER A 129 9.88 10.90 8.96
N LYS A 130 11.14 10.53 8.66
CA LYS A 130 12.19 10.31 9.66
C LYS A 130 13.54 10.82 9.15
N PRO A 131 14.41 11.31 10.04
CA PRO A 131 15.82 11.51 9.71
C PRO A 131 16.44 10.20 9.23
N PHE A 132 17.29 10.28 8.20
CA PHE A 132 17.95 9.13 7.60
C PHE A 132 19.22 9.54 6.86
N ASN A 133 20.35 8.92 7.14
CA ASN A 133 21.59 9.07 6.37
C ASN A 133 21.97 10.53 6.06
N GLY A 134 21.88 11.40 7.07
CA GLY A 134 22.22 12.83 6.97
C GLY A 134 21.13 13.74 6.41
N GLY A 135 20.01 13.20 5.93
CA GLY A 135 18.86 13.96 5.44
C GLY A 135 17.55 13.51 6.11
N THR A 136 16.42 13.73 5.42
CA THR A 136 15.08 13.32 5.85
C THR A 136 14.40 12.50 4.76
N LEU A 137 13.99 11.28 5.11
CA LEU A 137 13.11 10.47 4.27
C LEU A 137 11.66 10.87 4.54
N ARG A 138 10.86 11.03 3.49
CA ARG A 138 9.43 11.37 3.58
C ARG A 138 8.61 10.49 2.66
N VAL A 139 7.37 10.18 3.08
CA VAL A 139 6.37 9.49 2.27
C VAL A 139 5.12 10.36 2.16
N THR A 140 4.52 10.37 0.98
CA THR A 140 3.16 10.87 0.76
C THR A 140 2.30 9.75 0.19
N SER A 141 1.01 9.76 0.52
CA SER A 141 0.05 8.77 0.05
C SER A 141 -1.19 9.44 -0.50
N GLN A 142 -1.74 8.85 -1.57
CA GLN A 142 -3.04 9.21 -2.14
C GLN A 142 -3.74 7.97 -2.68
N ILE A 143 -5.06 8.00 -2.78
CA ILE A 143 -5.85 6.89 -3.33
C ILE A 143 -7.02 7.41 -4.17
N GLY A 144 -7.24 6.80 -5.33
CA GLY A 144 -8.42 7.06 -6.16
C GLY A 144 -9.70 6.56 -5.49
N GLN A 145 -10.85 7.13 -5.88
CA GLN A 145 -12.16 6.87 -5.23
C GLN A 145 -13.04 5.86 -6.01
N ALA A 146 -12.50 5.20 -7.03
CA ALA A 146 -13.22 4.16 -7.77
C ALA A 146 -13.10 2.79 -7.07
N ASP A 147 -13.98 1.85 -7.44
CA ASP A 147 -13.84 0.44 -7.02
C ASP A 147 -12.54 -0.18 -7.54
N ASP A 148 -12.07 0.23 -8.72
CA ASP A 148 -10.71 -0.03 -9.19
C ASP A 148 -9.79 1.12 -8.76
N ALA A 149 -9.32 1.06 -7.52
CA ALA A 149 -8.53 2.14 -6.93
C ALA A 149 -7.03 1.94 -7.19
N THR A 150 -6.30 3.05 -7.37
CA THR A 150 -4.84 3.06 -7.23
C THR A 150 -4.47 3.83 -5.98
N ALA A 151 -3.75 3.18 -5.07
CA ALA A 151 -3.07 3.81 -3.94
C ALA A 151 -1.62 4.11 -4.33
N LEU A 152 -1.27 5.39 -4.52
CA LEU A 152 0.08 5.81 -4.84
C LEU A 152 0.81 6.26 -3.58
N PHE A 153 2.01 5.73 -3.37
CA PHE A 153 2.94 6.12 -2.33
C PHE A 153 4.20 6.70 -2.97
N THR A 154 4.50 7.96 -2.70
CA THR A 154 5.73 8.60 -3.21
C THR A 154 6.72 8.74 -2.07
N VAL A 155 7.90 8.15 -2.25
CA VAL A 155 9.02 8.19 -1.29
C VAL A 155 10.05 9.21 -1.78
N THR A 156 10.33 10.23 -0.96
CA THR A 156 11.29 11.29 -1.26
C THR A 156 12.38 11.36 -0.19
N PHE A 157 13.49 11.99 -0.56
CA PHE A 157 14.62 12.23 0.32
C PHE A 157 15.11 13.66 0.14
N GLU A 158 15.25 14.39 1.23
CA GLU A 158 15.74 15.78 1.28
C GLU A 158 17.03 15.80 2.10
N GLU A 159 18.13 16.28 1.50
CA GLU A 159 19.43 16.47 2.15
C GLU A 159 19.47 17.72 3.04
#